data_AF-A0A4U5LXT4-F1
#
_entry.id   AF-A0A4U5LXT4-F1
#
_cell.length_a   1.000
_cell.length_b   1.000
_cell.length_c   1.000
_cell.angle_alpha   90.00
_cell.angle_beta   90.00
_cell.angle_gamma   90.00
#
_symmetry.space_group_name_H-M   'P 1'
#
loop_
_entity.id
_entity.type
_entity.pdbx_description
1 polymer ?
#
loop_
_entity_poly.entity_id
_entity_poly.type
_entity_poly.pdbx_seq_one_letter_code
_entity_poly.pdbx_strand_id
1 'polypeptide(L)'
;MSYSTVIFIAFGLSEKNAVLFSTCYPIVQIALLFLLRRVSLSRRLLVLGGFGICLMAMFLLMLTLENENFDPTVRKYLLGLLFTVLAVTTGIPCNSAICLITGNSFSANVCLNPSFRAI
;
A
#
# COMPACT_ATOMS: atom_id res chain seq x y z
N MET A 1 -7.11 -7.53 -10.76
CA MET A 1 -5.71 -7.85 -10.40
C MET A 1 -5.72 -8.72 -9.15
N SER A 2 -5.89 -10.04 -9.27
CA SER A 2 -5.83 -10.98 -8.15
C SER A 2 -4.68 -11.95 -8.41
N TYR A 3 -3.47 -11.54 -8.04
CA TYR A 3 -2.21 -12.27 -8.23
C TYR A 3 -1.28 -12.06 -7.02
N SER A 4 -1.82 -12.15 -5.80
CA SER A 4 -1.04 -11.84 -4.60
C SER A 4 -0.39 -13.08 -3.96
N THR A 5 -1.07 -14.23 -3.93
CA THR A 5 -0.55 -15.47 -3.33
C THR A 5 0.68 -16.02 -4.07
N VAL A 6 0.68 -15.94 -5.41
CA VAL A 6 1.77 -16.45 -6.26
C VAL A 6 3.08 -15.72 -5.97
N ILE A 7 3.03 -14.41 -5.72
CA ILE A 7 4.21 -13.59 -5.43
C ILE A 7 4.84 -14.00 -4.10
N PHE A 8 4.02 -14.21 -3.07
CA PHE A 8 4.51 -14.67 -1.77
C PHE A 8 5.08 -16.09 -1.82
N ILE A 9 4.48 -16.98 -2.60
CA ILE A 9 5.02 -18.32 -2.86
C ILE A 9 6.37 -18.21 -3.59
N ALA A 10 6.51 -17.31 -4.55
CA ALA A 10 7.79 -17.06 -5.25
C ALA A 10 8.89 -16.54 -4.32
N PHE A 11 8.54 -15.82 -3.24
CA PHE A 11 9.49 -15.46 -2.18
C PHE A 11 9.86 -16.63 -1.25
N GLY A 12 9.23 -17.79 -1.40
CA GLY A 12 9.48 -18.99 -0.58
C GLY A 12 8.61 -19.10 0.68
N LEU A 13 7.52 -18.32 0.78
CA LEU A 13 6.53 -18.48 1.86
C LEU A 13 5.69 -19.74 1.63
N SER A 14 5.32 -20.43 2.71
CA SER A 14 4.33 -21.51 2.67
C SER A 14 3.00 -20.98 2.16
N GLU A 15 2.25 -21.80 1.42
CA GLU A 15 0.92 -21.46 0.88
C GLU A 15 -0.02 -20.87 1.93
N LYS A 16 -0.03 -21.43 3.15
CA LYS A 16 -0.85 -20.92 4.26
C LYS A 16 -0.50 -19.46 4.60
N ASN A 17 0.80 -19.14 4.66
CA ASN A 17 1.27 -17.80 4.95
C ASN A 17 1.05 -16.86 3.76
N ALA A 18 1.26 -17.34 2.54
CA ALA A 18 1.00 -16.58 1.32
C ALA A 18 -0.47 -16.15 1.22
N VAL A 19 -1.41 -17.05 1.53
CA VAL A 19 -2.84 -16.76 1.61
C VAL A 19 -3.14 -15.75 2.71
N LEU A 20 -2.51 -15.91 3.88
CA LEU A 20 -2.67 -14.96 4.99
C LEU A 20 -2.24 -13.55 4.58
N PHE A 21 -1.04 -13.38 4.03
CA PHE A 21 -0.55 -12.08 3.56
C PHE A 21 -1.42 -11.50 2.44
N SER A 22 -1.84 -12.35 1.48
CA SER A 22 -2.73 -11.95 0.38
C SER A 22 -4.12 -11.49 0.86
N THR A 23 -4.60 -12.01 1.97
CA THR A 23 -5.93 -11.66 2.51
C THR A 23 -5.84 -10.49 3.49
N CYS A 24 -4.74 -10.39 4.24
CA CYS A 24 -4.52 -9.31 5.19
C CYS A 24 -4.26 -7.96 4.53
N TYR A 25 -3.50 -7.90 3.42
CA TYR A 25 -3.15 -6.60 2.82
C TYR A 25 -4.37 -5.74 2.43
N PRO A 26 -5.47 -6.26 1.81
CA PRO A 26 -6.63 -5.42 1.50
C PRO A 26 -7.36 -4.95 2.76
N ILE A 27 -7.39 -5.76 3.82
CA ILE A 27 -7.99 -5.38 5.12
C ILE A 27 -7.19 -4.23 5.73
N VAL A 28 -5.86 -4.33 5.75
CA VAL A 28 -4.97 -3.26 6.24
C VAL A 28 -5.11 -2.00 5.40
N GLN A 29 -5.25 -2.15 4.08
CA GLN A 29 -5.46 -1.02 3.17
C GLN A 29 -6.77 -0.28 3.45
N ILE A 30 -7.87 -1.01 3.68
CA ILE A 30 -9.15 -0.41 4.07
C ILE A 30 -9.02 0.32 5.42
N ALA A 31 -8.40 -0.31 6.42
CA ALA A 31 -8.17 0.30 7.74
C ALA A 31 -7.36 1.60 7.64
N LEU A 32 -6.32 1.62 6.80
CA LEU A 32 -5.51 2.81 6.55
C LEU A 32 -6.34 3.93 5.92
N LEU A 33 -7.20 3.63 4.94
CA LEU A 33 -8.08 4.64 4.33
C LEU A 33 -9.08 5.23 5.35
N PHE A 34 -9.62 4.39 6.25
CA PHE A 34 -10.47 4.86 7.35
C PHE A 34 -9.72 5.79 8.31
N LEU A 35 -8.47 5.46 8.64
CA LEU A 35 -7.63 6.29 9.50
C LEU A 35 -7.32 7.64 8.84
N LEU A 36 -6.93 7.62 7.57
CA LEU A 36 -6.63 8.83 6.79
C LEU A 36 -7.85 9.74 6.65
N ARG A 37 -9.07 9.20 6.67
CA ARG A 37 -10.30 10.01 6.72
C ARG A 37 -10.47 10.76 8.05
N ARG A 38 -9.95 10.23 9.16
CA ARG A 38 -10.05 10.86 10.49
C ARG A 38 -8.98 11.93 10.71
N VAL A 39 -7.83 11.83 10.04
CA VAL A 39 -6.71 12.74 10.23
C VAL A 39 -6.75 13.84 9.16
N SER A 40 -6.77 15.11 9.60
CA SER A 40 -6.70 16.26 8.70
C SER A 40 -5.25 16.50 8.24
N LEU A 41 -4.76 15.67 7.33
CA LEU A 41 -3.47 15.90 6.65
C LEU A 41 -3.67 16.71 5.37
N SER A 42 -2.70 17.58 5.06
CA SER A 42 -2.67 18.25 3.76
C SER A 42 -2.54 17.23 2.63
N ARG A 43 -3.35 17.37 1.59
CA ARG A 43 -3.34 16.49 0.41
C ARG A 43 -1.93 16.36 -0.21
N ARG A 44 -1.17 17.46 -0.25
CA ARG A 44 0.20 17.46 -0.76
C ARG A 44 1.13 16.57 0.07
N LEU A 45 1.01 16.65 1.39
CA LEU A 45 1.81 15.84 2.32
C LEU A 45 1.45 14.36 2.23
N LEU A 46 0.16 14.05 2.08
CA LEU A 46 -0.32 12.67 1.95
C LEU A 46 0.19 12.01 0.66
N VAL A 47 0.14 12.74 -0.46
CA VAL A 47 0.62 12.24 -1.77
C VAL A 47 2.14 12.09 -1.79
N LEU A 48 2.89 13.14 -1.40
CA LEU A 48 4.35 13.10 -1.36
C LEU A 48 4.86 12.06 -0.35
N GLY A 49 4.21 11.95 0.82
CA GLY A 49 4.51 10.93 1.82
C GLY A 49 4.23 9.52 1.30
N GLY A 50 3.09 9.29 0.64
CA GLY A 50 2.76 8.01 0.03
C GLY A 50 3.79 7.58 -1.02
N PHE A 51 4.17 8.47 -1.94
CA PHE A 51 5.23 8.20 -2.92
C PHE A 51 6.59 7.96 -2.26
N GLY A 52 6.96 8.75 -1.25
CA GLY A 52 8.20 8.58 -0.51
C GLY A 52 8.30 7.21 0.15
N ILE A 53 7.22 6.76 0.80
CA ILE A 53 7.17 5.43 1.42
C ILE A 53 7.24 4.32 0.35
N CYS A 54 6.56 4.48 -0.80
CA CYS A 54 6.64 3.51 -1.89
C CYS A 54 8.06 3.37 -2.43
N LEU A 55 8.76 4.48 -2.67
CA LEU A 55 10.15 4.48 -3.14
C LEU A 55 11.09 3.85 -2.11
N MET A 56 10.92 4.17 -0.83
CA MET A 56 11.70 3.56 0.24
C MET A 56 11.46 2.04 0.32
N ALA A 57 10.21 1.59 0.26
CA ALA A 57 9.87 0.17 0.30
C ALA A 57 10.44 -0.58 -0.92
N MET A 58 10.38 0.00 -2.12
CA MET A 58 11.02 -0.55 -3.32
C MET A 58 12.54 -0.67 -3.18
N PHE A 59 13.19 0.36 -2.65
CA PHE A 59 14.63 0.35 -2.42
C PHE A 59 15.03 -0.74 -1.41
N LEU A 60 14.31 -0.85 -0.30
CA LEU A 60 14.54 -1.90 0.71
C LEU A 60 14.25 -3.31 0.17
N LEU A 61 13.24 -3.47 -0.68
CA LEU A 61 12.96 -4.74 -1.37
C LEU A 61 14.15 -5.16 -2.23
N MET A 62 14.67 -4.24 -3.05
CA MET A 62 15.84 -4.50 -3.90
C MET A 62 17.07 -4.86 -3.06
N LEU A 63 17.36 -4.10 -2.00
CA LEU A 63 18.46 -4.43 -1.08
C LEU A 63 18.30 -5.80 -0.41
N THR A 64 17.07 -6.18 -0.06
CA THR A 64 16.79 -7.48 0.56
C THR A 64 16.92 -8.64 -0.45
N LEU A 65 16.64 -8.38 -1.72
CA LEU A 65 16.83 -9.35 -2.81
C LEU A 65 18.30 -9.56 -3.15
N GLU A 66 19.10 -8.49 -3.21
CA GLU A 66 20.52 -8.55 -3.55
C GLU A 66 21.39 -9.08 -2.41
N ASN A 67 20.97 -8.88 -1.16
CA ASN A 67 21.76 -9.29 0.00
C ASN A 67 21.50 -10.76 0.36
N GLU A 68 22.32 -11.66 -0.17
CA GLU A 68 22.26 -13.11 0.12
C GLU A 68 22.73 -13.47 1.55
N ASN A 69 23.32 -12.54 2.30
CA ASN A 69 23.77 -12.80 3.66
C ASN A 69 22.63 -12.93 4.69
N PHE A 70 21.40 -12.55 4.32
CA PHE A 70 20.26 -12.74 5.21
C PHE A 70 19.88 -14.22 5.32
N ASP A 71 19.57 -14.64 6.56
CA ASP A 71 18.98 -15.96 6.80
C ASP A 71 17.77 -16.17 5.86
N PRO A 72 17.71 -17.30 5.13
CA PRO A 72 16.69 -17.54 4.11
C PRO A 72 15.26 -17.53 4.69
N THR A 73 15.12 -17.85 5.98
CA THR A 73 13.84 -17.80 6.68
C THR A 73 13.43 -16.37 6.96
N VAL A 74 14.35 -15.52 7.44
CA VAL A 74 14.06 -14.10 7.70
C VAL A 74 13.82 -13.35 6.39
N ARG A 75 14.61 -13.64 5.35
CA ARG A 75 14.54 -12.99 4.04
C ARG A 75 13.15 -13.09 3.42
N LYS A 76 12.55 -14.29 3.37
CA LYS A 76 11.22 -14.49 2.79
C LYS A 76 10.10 -13.72 3.51
N TYR A 77 10.15 -13.65 4.84
CA TYR A 77 9.15 -12.89 5.61
C TYR A 77 9.36 -11.39 5.46
N LEU A 78 10.62 -10.93 5.39
CA LEU A 78 10.95 -9.53 5.16
C LEU A 78 10.48 -9.06 3.77
N LEU A 79 10.75 -9.85 2.73
CA LEU A 79 10.24 -9.61 1.38
C LEU A 79 8.71 -9.55 1.37
N GLY A 80 8.04 -10.51 2.01
CA GLY A 80 6.58 -10.53 2.14
C GLY A 80 6.02 -9.29 2.85
N LEU A 81 6.65 -8.87 3.94
CA LEU A 81 6.26 -7.68 4.69
C LEU A 81 6.46 -6.40 3.87
N LEU A 82 7.65 -6.20 3.30
CA LEU A 82 7.95 -5.00 2.51
C LEU A 82 7.05 -4.90 1.28
N PHE A 83 6.77 -6.02 0.62
CA PHE A 83 5.83 -6.06 -0.49
C PHE A 83 4.39 -5.74 -0.06
N THR A 84 3.99 -6.18 1.12
CA THR A 84 2.69 -5.83 1.72
C THR A 84 2.60 -4.34 2.01
N VAL A 85 3.64 -3.74 2.60
CA VAL A 85 3.72 -2.30 2.84
C VAL A 85 3.62 -1.53 1.53
N LEU A 86 4.34 -1.96 0.50
CA LEU A 86 4.28 -1.36 -0.83
C LEU A 86 2.85 -1.45 -1.43
N ALA A 87 2.22 -2.62 -1.38
CA ALA A 87 0.86 -2.82 -1.89
C ALA A 87 -0.18 -1.94 -1.16
N VAL A 88 -0.07 -1.81 0.16
CA VAL A 88 -0.97 -0.97 0.96
C VAL A 88 -0.74 0.52 0.67
N THR A 89 0.52 0.95 0.62
CA THR A 89 0.90 2.36 0.50
C THR A 89 0.69 2.90 -0.90
N THR A 90 0.87 2.09 -1.95
CA THR A 90 0.54 2.44 -3.34
C THR A 90 -0.94 2.76 -3.55
N GLY A 91 -1.83 2.25 -2.69
CA GLY A 91 -3.24 2.63 -2.67
C GLY A 91 -3.46 4.15 -2.49
N ILE A 92 -2.59 4.84 -1.75
CA ILE A 92 -2.71 6.29 -1.50
C ILE A 92 -2.46 7.12 -2.76
N PRO A 93 -1.28 7.04 -3.44
CA PRO A 93 -1.03 7.80 -4.66
C PRO A 93 -1.95 7.35 -5.80
N CYS A 94 -2.31 6.07 -5.92
CA CYS A 94 -3.23 5.61 -6.95
C CYS A 94 -4.64 6.18 -6.76
N ASN A 95 -5.20 6.14 -5.55
CA ASN A 95 -6.52 6.72 -5.27
C ASN A 95 -6.50 8.25 -5.40
N SER A 96 -5.38 8.89 -5.04
CA SER A 96 -5.20 10.33 -5.20
C SER A 96 -5.06 10.76 -6.66
N ALA A 97 -4.37 9.98 -7.49
CA ALA A 97 -4.18 10.20 -8.92
C ALA A 97 -5.49 10.02 -9.69
N ILE A 98 -6.26 8.98 -9.39
CA ILE A 98 -7.63 8.82 -9.93
C ILE A 98 -8.43 10.07 -9.60
N CYS A 99 -8.46 10.51 -8.34
CA CYS A 99 -9.16 11.72 -7.94
C CYS A 99 -8.68 13.00 -8.65
N LEU A 100 -7.40 13.12 -9.03
CA LEU A 100 -6.92 14.23 -9.86
C LEU A 100 -7.44 14.15 -11.30
N ILE A 101 -7.49 12.95 -11.87
CA ILE A 101 -7.96 12.72 -13.24
C ILE A 101 -9.49 12.90 -13.34
N THR A 102 -10.27 12.34 -12.41
CA THR A 102 -11.74 12.52 -12.37
C THR A 102 -12.16 13.92 -11.91
N GLY A 103 -11.34 14.60 -11.11
CA GLY A 103 -11.59 15.99 -10.68
C GLY A 103 -11.62 17.00 -11.83
N ASN A 104 -11.08 16.65 -13.00
CA ASN A 104 -11.21 17.44 -14.23
C ASN A 104 -12.53 17.20 -14.97
N SER A 105 -13.38 16.26 -14.52
CA SER A 105 -14.66 15.93 -15.18
C SER A 105 -15.90 16.16 -14.32
N PHE A 106 -15.84 16.12 -12.99
CA PHE A 106 -16.99 16.46 -12.13
C PHE A 106 -16.52 16.81 -10.72
N SER A 107 -16.64 18.09 -10.35
CA SER A 107 -16.64 18.64 -8.98
C SER A 107 -15.68 18.00 -7.96
N ALA A 108 -14.53 18.67 -7.74
CA ALA A 108 -13.51 18.37 -6.74
C ALA A 108 -13.97 18.36 -5.25
N ASN A 109 -15.27 18.45 -4.98
CA ASN A 109 -15.87 18.47 -3.63
C ASN A 109 -16.34 17.11 -3.11
N VAL A 110 -16.29 16.03 -3.90
CA VAL A 110 -16.80 14.71 -3.47
C VAL A 110 -15.68 13.79 -2.97
N CYS A 111 -14.48 13.88 -3.52
CA CYS A 111 -13.46 12.86 -3.26
C CYS A 111 -12.60 13.09 -2.01
N LEU A 112 -12.59 14.30 -1.42
CA LEU A 112 -11.77 14.63 -0.23
C LEU A 112 -12.39 15.74 0.65
N ASN A 113 -13.71 15.95 0.63
CA ASN A 113 -14.33 16.96 1.48
C ASN A 113 -14.81 16.37 2.82
N PRO A 114 -14.29 16.82 3.99
CA PRO A 114 -14.86 16.50 5.30
C PRO A 114 -16.21 17.21 5.56
N SER A 115 -16.81 17.89 4.57
CA SER A 115 -18.10 18.58 4.67
C SER A 115 -19.33 17.71 4.42
N PHE A 116 -19.24 16.38 4.43
CA PHE A 116 -20.40 15.53 4.69
C PHE A 116 -20.58 15.37 6.21
N ARG A 117 -20.85 16.50 6.86
CA ARG A 117 -21.51 16.55 8.16
C ARG A 117 -22.99 16.72 7.88
N ALA A 118 -23.75 15.72 8.29
CA ALA A 118 -25.20 15.73 8.49
C ALA A 118 -26.09 15.84 7.24
N ILE A 119 -26.97 14.83 7.12
CA ILE A 119 -28.23 14.83 6.35
C ILE A 119 -28.07 14.59 4.85
#